data_AF-A0A517SDY5-F1
#
_entry.id   AF-A0A517SDY5-F1
#
_cell.length_a   1.000
_cell.length_b   1.000
_cell.length_c   1.000
_cell.angle_alpha   90.00
_cell.angle_beta   90.00
_cell.angle_gamma   90.00
#
_symmetry.space_group_name_H-M   'P 1'
#
loop_
_entity.id
_entity.type
_entity.pdbx_description
1 polymer ?
#
loop_
_entity_poly.entity_id
_entity_poly.type
_entity_poly.pdbx_seq_one_letter_code
_entity_poly.pdbx_strand_id
1 'polypeptide(L)'
;MISIQLPSIHRFLVLVASAAALSASSFSQASEILVKKTDDFRRLTRNIQPGDVVILERGEWADARIHLHAEGSESKPVLIRAEVPGETVLSGKSEVRISGRHVIVDGIVFTDPKGVSDLVAFRTDSRRLANDCVLRNCSVTDSGPVNQELSSRWVSIYGARNRVENCLFSGKRDVGATLVVWVGDVPGEHRIRRNWFGPRKPLGKNGGETIRVGTSD
;
A
#
# COMPACT_ATOMS: atom_id res chain seq x y z
N MET A 1 34.20 -80.95 -37.14
CA MET A 1 35.12 -80.17 -36.29
C MET A 1 35.60 -78.99 -37.11
N ILE A 2 35.36 -77.71 -36.81
CA ILE A 2 34.69 -76.98 -35.75
C ILE A 2 34.07 -75.76 -36.46
N SER A 3 32.78 -75.52 -36.24
CA SER A 3 32.07 -74.29 -36.63
C SER A 3 32.46 -73.19 -35.64
N ILE A 4 32.83 -72.01 -36.13
CA ILE A 4 33.02 -70.82 -35.28
C ILE A 4 32.05 -69.73 -35.76
N GLN A 5 31.11 -69.40 -34.89
CA GLN A 5 30.09 -68.37 -35.03
C GLN A 5 30.49 -67.09 -34.25
N LEU A 6 30.27 -65.93 -34.91
CA LEU A 6 29.75 -64.65 -34.39
C LEU A 6 30.67 -63.78 -33.47
N PRO A 7 30.50 -62.43 -33.40
CA PRO A 7 29.22 -61.72 -33.55
C PRO A 7 29.18 -60.46 -34.45
N SER A 8 27.94 -60.16 -34.84
CA SER A 8 27.45 -58.98 -35.53
C SER A 8 27.41 -57.76 -34.60
N ILE A 9 28.21 -56.74 -34.92
CA ILE A 9 28.24 -55.46 -34.21
C ILE A 9 26.96 -54.68 -34.58
N HIS A 10 25.98 -54.69 -33.68
CA HIS A 10 24.83 -53.80 -33.77
C HIS A 10 25.29 -52.37 -33.38
N ARG A 11 25.36 -51.48 -34.37
CA ARG A 11 25.53 -50.04 -34.15
C ARG A 11 24.27 -49.50 -33.47
N PHE A 12 24.32 -49.31 -32.16
CA PHE A 12 23.34 -48.50 -31.44
C PHE A 12 23.61 -47.02 -31.75
N LEU A 13 22.83 -46.44 -32.67
CA LEU A 13 22.72 -44.99 -32.84
C LEU A 13 21.86 -44.46 -31.68
N VAL A 14 22.51 -43.96 -30.63
CA VAL A 14 21.82 -43.20 -29.58
C VAL A 14 21.63 -41.78 -30.10
N LEU A 15 20.44 -41.51 -30.65
CA LEU A 15 19.98 -40.15 -30.95
C LEU A 15 19.66 -39.47 -29.61
N VAL A 16 20.58 -38.65 -29.10
CA VAL A 16 20.30 -37.74 -27.99
C VAL A 16 19.50 -36.57 -28.56
N ALA A 17 18.17 -36.66 -28.48
CA ALA A 17 17.28 -35.54 -28.80
C ALA A 17 17.33 -34.54 -27.64
N SER A 18 18.16 -33.51 -27.76
CA SER A 18 18.17 -32.37 -26.84
C SER A 18 16.91 -31.53 -27.07
N ALA A 19 15.85 -31.81 -26.32
CA ALA A 19 14.67 -30.95 -26.28
C ALA A 19 15.01 -29.66 -25.50
N ALA A 20 15.35 -28.60 -26.21
CA ALA A 20 15.41 -27.26 -25.64
C ALA A 20 13.98 -26.81 -25.30
N ALA A 21 13.59 -26.94 -24.03
CA ALA A 21 12.34 -26.39 -23.53
C ALA A 21 12.44 -24.86 -23.54
N LEU A 22 11.89 -24.22 -24.59
CA LEU A 22 11.62 -22.78 -24.60
C LEU A 22 10.60 -22.50 -23.49
N SER A 23 11.07 -22.12 -22.31
CA SER A 23 10.22 -21.58 -21.26
C SER A 23 9.70 -20.22 -21.73
N ALA A 24 8.55 -20.23 -22.40
CA ALA A 24 7.81 -19.00 -22.67
C ALA A 24 7.48 -18.36 -21.32
N SER A 25 8.27 -17.35 -20.96
CA SER A 25 7.99 -16.53 -19.80
C SER A 25 6.74 -15.74 -20.13
N SER A 26 5.59 -16.20 -19.65
CA SER A 26 4.35 -15.45 -19.69
C SER A 26 4.58 -14.14 -18.93
N PHE A 27 4.85 -13.06 -19.66
CA PHE A 27 4.82 -11.73 -19.07
C PHE A 27 3.37 -11.47 -18.67
N SER A 28 3.06 -11.64 -17.38
CA SER A 28 1.79 -11.19 -16.84
C SER A 28 1.67 -9.70 -17.10
N GLN A 29 0.70 -9.32 -17.90
CA GLN A 29 0.39 -7.93 -18.19
C GLN A 29 -0.23 -7.30 -16.93
N ALA A 30 0.16 -6.06 -16.63
CA ALA A 30 -0.46 -5.30 -15.54
C ALA A 30 -1.96 -5.12 -15.81
N SER A 31 -2.80 -5.46 -14.84
CA SER A 31 -4.24 -5.29 -14.94
C SER A 31 -4.69 -3.98 -14.31
N GLU A 32 -5.66 -3.32 -14.94
CA GLU A 32 -6.42 -2.24 -14.31
C GLU A 32 -7.73 -2.78 -13.72
N ILE A 33 -7.92 -2.57 -12.43
CA ILE A 33 -9.07 -3.05 -11.66
C ILE A 33 -9.85 -1.83 -11.18
N LEU A 34 -10.94 -1.48 -11.86
CA LEU A 34 -11.88 -0.49 -11.37
C LEU A 34 -12.67 -1.07 -10.18
N VAL A 35 -12.60 -0.39 -9.05
CA VAL A 35 -13.35 -0.69 -7.83
C VAL A 35 -14.39 0.39 -7.64
N LYS A 36 -15.66 -0.02 -7.64
CA LYS A 36 -16.81 0.83 -7.33
C LYS A 36 -17.10 0.85 -5.85
N LYS A 37 -17.85 1.85 -5.39
CA LYS A 37 -18.23 2.02 -3.98
C LYS A 37 -19.01 0.84 -3.41
N THR A 38 -19.77 0.18 -4.26
CA THR A 38 -20.59 -0.99 -3.93
C THR A 38 -19.82 -2.31 -3.96
N ASP A 39 -18.57 -2.30 -4.43
CA ASP A 39 -17.80 -3.51 -4.58
C ASP A 39 -17.21 -3.98 -3.25
N ASP A 40 -17.12 -5.30 -3.10
CA ASP A 40 -16.28 -5.90 -2.07
C ASP A 40 -14.82 -5.72 -2.47
N PHE A 41 -14.18 -4.67 -1.94
CA PHE A 41 -12.76 -4.34 -2.16
C PHE A 41 -11.88 -5.57 -1.96
N ARG A 42 -12.06 -6.27 -0.83
CA ARG A 42 -11.23 -7.43 -0.48
C ARG A 42 -11.38 -8.55 -1.51
N ARG A 43 -12.58 -8.76 -2.06
CA ARG A 43 -12.80 -9.75 -3.11
C ARG A 43 -12.10 -9.38 -4.41
N LEU A 44 -12.20 -8.13 -4.84
CA LEU A 44 -11.59 -7.69 -6.11
C LEU A 44 -10.06 -7.70 -6.05
N THR A 45 -9.48 -7.50 -4.87
CA THR A 45 -8.02 -7.38 -4.72
C THR A 45 -7.35 -8.63 -4.15
N ARG A 46 -8.01 -9.81 -4.10
CA ARG A 46 -7.40 -11.03 -3.51
C ARG A 46 -6.16 -11.52 -4.25
N ASN A 47 -6.12 -11.32 -5.57
CA ASN A 47 -5.12 -11.90 -6.46
C ASN A 47 -4.27 -10.83 -7.14
N ILE A 48 -4.08 -9.67 -6.51
CA ILE A 48 -3.23 -8.61 -7.04
C ILE A 48 -1.82 -9.12 -7.33
N GLN A 49 -1.32 -8.79 -8.51
CA GLN A 49 0.02 -9.11 -8.99
C GLN A 49 0.89 -7.85 -9.04
N PRO A 50 2.23 -8.00 -9.01
CA PRO A 50 3.15 -6.89 -9.24
C PRO A 50 2.82 -6.15 -10.54
N GLY A 51 2.64 -4.83 -10.45
CA GLY A 51 2.30 -3.97 -11.59
C GLY A 51 0.81 -3.65 -11.73
N ASP A 52 -0.08 -4.34 -11.02
CA ASP A 52 -1.51 -4.06 -11.09
C ASP A 52 -1.88 -2.67 -10.56
N VAL A 53 -2.95 -2.12 -11.12
CA VAL A 53 -3.50 -0.81 -10.78
C VAL A 53 -4.94 -0.96 -10.30
N VAL A 54 -5.17 -0.69 -9.02
CA VAL A 54 -6.49 -0.55 -8.41
C VAL A 54 -6.96 0.89 -8.58
N ILE A 55 -8.05 1.08 -9.31
CA ILE A 55 -8.64 2.38 -9.60
C ILE A 55 -9.89 2.53 -8.75
N LEU A 56 -9.92 3.51 -7.86
CA LEU A 56 -11.09 3.83 -7.05
C LEU A 56 -12.00 4.77 -7.84
N GLU A 57 -13.22 4.32 -8.12
CA GLU A 57 -14.26 5.14 -8.78
C GLU A 57 -14.39 6.52 -8.11
N ARG A 58 -14.58 7.55 -8.92
CA ARG A 58 -14.77 8.93 -8.42
C ARG A 58 -16.05 9.11 -7.58
N GLY A 59 -16.06 10.20 -6.83
CA GLY A 59 -17.11 10.65 -5.93
C GLY A 59 -16.87 10.22 -4.48
N GLU A 60 -17.92 10.35 -3.66
CA GLU A 60 -17.84 10.11 -2.22
C GLU A 60 -17.87 8.61 -1.86
N TRP A 61 -17.00 8.23 -0.93
CA TRP A 61 -16.87 6.92 -0.29
C TRP A 61 -17.08 7.12 1.22
N ALA A 62 -18.30 6.86 1.70
CA ALA A 62 -18.62 6.95 3.13
C ALA A 62 -18.25 5.64 3.85
N ASP A 63 -17.58 5.76 4.99
CA ASP A 63 -17.24 4.62 5.88
C ASP A 63 -16.46 3.48 5.18
N ALA A 64 -15.66 3.79 4.16
CA ALA A 64 -14.96 2.82 3.33
C ALA A 64 -13.68 2.28 3.97
N ARG A 65 -13.54 0.95 4.01
CA ARG A 65 -12.34 0.27 4.53
C ARG A 65 -11.51 -0.30 3.39
N ILE A 66 -10.44 0.41 3.02
CA ILE A 66 -9.55 0.03 1.92
C ILE A 66 -8.30 -0.62 2.51
N HIS A 67 -8.30 -1.94 2.64
CA HIS A 67 -7.18 -2.69 3.19
C HIS A 67 -6.53 -3.54 2.11
N LEU A 68 -5.30 -3.20 1.73
CA LEU A 68 -4.54 -3.93 0.72
C LEU A 68 -3.25 -4.52 1.29
N HIS A 69 -3.05 -5.80 1.05
CA HIS A 69 -1.74 -6.43 1.12
C HIS A 69 -1.31 -6.77 -0.30
N ALA A 70 -0.11 -6.36 -0.69
CA ALA A 70 0.44 -6.70 -1.99
C ALA A 70 1.98 -6.72 -1.96
N GLU A 71 2.56 -7.57 -2.79
CA GLU A 71 4.01 -7.72 -2.96
C GLU A 71 4.38 -7.25 -4.36
N GLY A 72 4.49 -5.95 -4.55
CA GLY A 72 5.05 -5.36 -5.77
C GLY A 72 6.57 -5.44 -5.81
N SER A 73 7.16 -4.92 -6.87
CA SER A 73 8.61 -4.69 -6.97
C SER A 73 8.91 -3.23 -7.31
N GLU A 74 10.16 -2.80 -7.18
CA GLU A 74 10.57 -1.46 -7.60
C GLU A 74 10.22 -1.15 -9.06
N SER A 75 10.37 -2.14 -9.96
CA SER A 75 10.05 -2.00 -11.39
C SER A 75 8.56 -2.21 -11.71
N LYS A 76 7.82 -2.87 -10.83
CA LYS A 76 6.39 -3.19 -10.98
C LYS A 76 5.66 -3.00 -9.64
N PRO A 77 5.52 -1.74 -9.18
CA PRO A 77 4.78 -1.47 -7.95
C PRO A 77 3.30 -1.79 -8.15
N VAL A 78 2.59 -2.05 -7.06
CA VAL A 78 1.13 -2.11 -7.08
C VAL A 78 0.59 -0.72 -6.75
N LEU A 79 -0.30 -0.21 -7.58
CA LEU A 79 -0.84 1.14 -7.45
C LEU A 79 -2.30 1.09 -7.00
N ILE A 80 -2.65 1.83 -5.95
CA ILE A 80 -4.02 2.20 -5.61
C ILE A 80 -4.17 3.69 -5.88
N ARG A 81 -5.05 4.07 -6.80
CA ARG A 81 -5.24 5.47 -7.18
C ARG A 81 -6.71 5.85 -7.32
N ALA A 82 -6.98 7.15 -7.18
CA ALA A 82 -8.24 7.72 -7.65
C ALA A 82 -8.40 7.54 -9.18
N GLU A 83 -9.63 7.35 -9.64
CA GLU A 83 -9.98 7.38 -11.07
C GLU A 83 -9.60 8.73 -11.68
N VAL A 84 -10.04 9.82 -11.03
CA VAL A 84 -9.66 11.20 -11.33
C VAL A 84 -9.04 11.80 -10.06
N PRO A 85 -7.77 12.28 -10.10
CA PRO A 85 -7.12 12.86 -8.94
C PRO A 85 -7.95 13.96 -8.28
N GLY A 86 -8.17 13.85 -6.97
CA GLY A 86 -8.98 14.82 -6.22
C GLY A 86 -10.48 14.53 -6.18
N GLU A 87 -10.98 13.59 -6.99
CA GLU A 87 -12.42 13.29 -7.05
C GLU A 87 -12.83 12.02 -6.29
N THR A 88 -11.90 11.18 -5.82
CA THR A 88 -12.22 10.06 -4.90
C THR A 88 -12.11 10.55 -3.46
N VAL A 89 -13.26 10.83 -2.84
CA VAL A 89 -13.37 11.49 -1.54
C VAL A 89 -13.85 10.52 -0.47
N LEU A 90 -13.01 10.22 0.52
CA LEU A 90 -13.30 9.35 1.64
C LEU A 90 -13.78 10.17 2.86
N SER A 91 -14.93 9.80 3.41
CA SER A 91 -15.56 10.48 4.55
C SER A 91 -15.94 9.52 5.67
N GLY A 92 -16.28 10.05 6.85
CA GLY A 92 -16.73 9.24 7.98
C GLY A 92 -15.63 8.34 8.55
N LYS A 93 -15.95 7.07 8.78
CA LYS A 93 -15.07 6.02 9.32
C LYS A 93 -14.18 5.38 8.25
N SER A 94 -13.92 6.11 7.16
CA SER A 94 -13.07 5.62 6.09
C SER A 94 -11.62 5.52 6.53
N GLU A 95 -10.89 4.56 5.97
CA GLU A 95 -9.48 4.30 6.29
C GLU A 95 -8.79 3.55 5.15
N VAL A 96 -7.48 3.79 5.00
CA VAL A 96 -6.61 3.08 4.07
C VAL A 96 -5.51 2.37 4.85
N ARG A 97 -5.39 1.06 4.68
CA ARG A 97 -4.30 0.25 5.27
C ARG A 97 -3.55 -0.49 4.19
N ILE A 98 -2.24 -0.31 4.14
CA ILE A 98 -1.36 -1.01 3.20
C ILE A 98 -0.30 -1.82 3.92
N SER A 99 0.08 -2.96 3.35
CA SER A 99 1.17 -3.81 3.84
C SER A 99 1.82 -4.58 2.69
N GLY A 100 2.98 -5.18 2.94
CA GLY A 100 3.79 -5.85 1.93
C GLY A 100 4.86 -4.91 1.37
N ARG A 101 5.10 -4.95 0.07
CA ARG A 101 6.21 -4.23 -0.58
C ARG A 101 5.79 -3.45 -1.83
N HIS A 102 6.39 -2.29 -2.02
CA HIS A 102 6.24 -1.46 -3.22
C HIS A 102 4.77 -1.18 -3.60
N VAL A 103 3.96 -0.86 -2.59
CA VAL A 103 2.58 -0.39 -2.77
C VAL A 103 2.55 1.13 -2.81
N ILE A 104 1.87 1.71 -3.80
CA ILE A 104 1.71 3.15 -3.94
C ILE A 104 0.23 3.51 -3.75
N VAL A 105 -0.06 4.47 -2.89
CA VAL A 105 -1.37 5.09 -2.73
C VAL A 105 -1.31 6.51 -3.28
N ASP A 106 -2.17 6.84 -4.24
CA ASP A 106 -2.06 8.07 -5.04
C ASP A 106 -3.41 8.79 -5.21
N GLY A 107 -3.44 10.09 -4.89
CA GLY A 107 -4.53 10.98 -5.31
C GLY A 107 -5.84 10.84 -4.54
N ILE A 108 -5.84 10.22 -3.35
CA ILE A 108 -7.03 10.02 -2.51
C ILE A 108 -7.25 11.24 -1.61
N VAL A 109 -8.51 11.71 -1.53
CA VAL A 109 -8.92 12.82 -0.67
C VAL A 109 -9.67 12.28 0.55
N PHE A 110 -9.38 12.80 1.74
CA PHE A 110 -10.14 12.54 2.96
C PHE A 110 -10.72 13.85 3.50
N THR A 111 -12.02 13.84 3.81
CA THR A 111 -12.74 15.00 4.33
C THR A 111 -13.47 14.67 5.64
N ASP A 112 -13.25 15.51 6.66
CA ASP A 112 -13.86 15.41 7.99
C ASP A 112 -13.82 13.97 8.57
N PRO A 113 -12.63 13.31 8.58
CA PRO A 113 -12.52 11.93 9.04
C PRO A 113 -12.90 11.81 10.52
N LYS A 114 -13.53 10.70 10.91
CA LYS A 114 -13.94 10.45 12.29
C LYS A 114 -14.09 8.95 12.61
N GLY A 115 -13.86 8.59 13.86
CA GLY A 115 -14.18 7.24 14.34
C GLY A 115 -13.24 6.13 13.86
N VAL A 116 -12.01 6.49 13.47
CA VAL A 116 -10.91 5.56 13.18
C VAL A 116 -9.68 5.92 14.00
N SER A 117 -8.88 4.93 14.38
CA SER A 117 -7.64 5.16 15.15
C SER A 117 -6.52 5.74 14.28
N ASP A 118 -6.48 5.30 13.02
CA ASP A 118 -5.47 5.62 12.02
C ASP A 118 -6.16 5.75 10.67
N LEU A 119 -6.13 6.93 10.07
CA LEU A 119 -6.76 7.17 8.76
C LEU A 119 -6.00 6.47 7.64
N VAL A 120 -4.67 6.59 7.64
CA VAL A 120 -3.76 5.84 6.78
C VAL A 120 -2.74 5.09 7.63
N ALA A 121 -2.63 3.77 7.45
CA ALA A 121 -1.64 2.96 8.14
C ALA A 121 -0.77 2.14 7.17
N PHE A 122 0.53 2.20 7.38
CA PHE A 122 1.54 1.39 6.69
C PHE A 122 1.67 -0.02 7.32
N ARG A 123 0.52 -0.58 7.70
CA ARG A 123 0.33 -1.98 8.10
C ARG A 123 -1.13 -2.36 7.94
N THR A 124 -1.42 -3.63 7.64
CA THR A 124 -2.80 -4.17 7.67
C THR A 124 -3.13 -4.82 9.01
N ASP A 125 -2.12 -5.32 9.71
CA ASP A 125 -2.18 -5.74 11.12
C ASP A 125 -0.80 -5.62 11.78
N SER A 126 -0.66 -6.05 13.03
CA SER A 126 0.59 -5.95 13.79
C SER A 126 1.75 -6.78 13.22
N ARG A 127 1.48 -7.80 12.40
CA ARG A 127 2.48 -8.68 11.79
C ARG A 127 2.76 -8.36 10.32
N ARG A 128 1.83 -7.67 9.65
CA ARG A 128 1.91 -7.29 8.23
C ARG A 128 2.20 -5.81 8.07
N LEU A 129 3.49 -5.47 8.09
CA LEU A 129 4.00 -4.12 7.88
C LEU A 129 4.19 -3.80 6.39
N ALA A 130 4.28 -2.52 6.04
CA ALA A 130 4.62 -2.06 4.71
C ALA A 130 6.11 -1.71 4.60
N ASN A 131 6.74 -2.04 3.48
CA ASN A 131 8.13 -1.68 3.20
C ASN A 131 8.25 -1.14 1.78
N ASP A 132 9.07 -0.10 1.59
CA ASP A 132 9.28 0.53 0.28
C ASP A 132 8.00 1.07 -0.38
N CYS A 133 6.95 1.32 0.43
CA CYS A 133 5.66 1.82 -0.01
C CYS A 133 5.59 3.34 -0.01
N VAL A 134 4.61 3.90 -0.72
CA VAL A 134 4.46 5.35 -0.92
C VAL A 134 3.02 5.78 -0.70
N LEU A 135 2.81 6.81 0.11
CA LEU A 135 1.60 7.63 0.10
C LEU A 135 1.94 8.94 -0.61
N ARG A 136 1.25 9.28 -1.69
CA ARG A 136 1.50 10.52 -2.42
C ARG A 136 0.27 11.21 -2.96
N ASN A 137 0.37 12.53 -3.14
CA ASN A 137 -0.68 13.38 -3.74
C ASN A 137 -2.05 13.24 -3.07
N CYS A 138 -2.09 12.80 -1.82
CA CYS A 138 -3.31 12.67 -1.02
C CYS A 138 -3.55 13.92 -0.16
N SER A 139 -4.80 14.17 0.20
CA SER A 139 -5.15 15.26 1.12
C SER A 139 -6.01 14.78 2.28
N VAL A 140 -5.80 15.36 3.46
CA VAL A 140 -6.68 15.21 4.62
C VAL A 140 -7.04 16.59 5.14
N THR A 141 -8.33 16.90 5.12
CA THR A 141 -8.87 18.16 5.65
C THR A 141 -9.97 17.90 6.63
N ASP A 142 -9.96 18.63 7.74
CA ASP A 142 -11.03 18.59 8.75
C ASP A 142 -11.47 20.02 9.08
N SER A 143 -12.77 20.27 8.97
CA SER A 143 -13.42 21.56 9.17
C SER A 143 -14.15 21.67 10.51
N GLY A 144 -14.17 20.59 11.30
CA GLY A 144 -14.90 20.52 12.56
C GLY A 144 -14.27 21.33 13.72
N PRO A 145 -15.03 21.50 14.83
CA PRO A 145 -14.51 22.13 16.04
C PRO A 145 -13.48 21.24 16.75
N VAL A 146 -12.51 21.86 17.44
CA VAL A 146 -11.57 21.15 18.32
C VAL A 146 -12.35 20.23 19.26
N ASN A 147 -11.95 18.96 19.30
CA ASN A 147 -12.61 17.94 20.11
C ASN A 147 -11.57 17.09 20.82
N GLN A 148 -11.42 17.34 22.10
CA GLN A 148 -10.42 16.68 22.95
C GLN A 148 -10.83 15.26 23.40
N GLU A 149 -12.09 14.85 23.17
CA GLU A 149 -12.62 13.53 23.51
C GLU A 149 -12.37 12.50 22.40
N LEU A 150 -12.06 12.97 21.19
CA LEU A 150 -11.69 12.12 20.07
C LEU A 150 -10.17 11.97 20.00
N SER A 151 -9.73 10.80 19.53
CA SER A 151 -8.32 10.49 19.33
C SER A 151 -8.12 9.72 18.04
N SER A 152 -7.30 10.27 17.15
CA SER A 152 -6.87 9.61 15.91
C SER A 152 -5.48 10.06 15.50
N ARG A 153 -4.86 9.27 14.63
CA ARG A 153 -3.67 9.64 13.86
C ARG A 153 -4.08 9.68 12.39
N TRP A 154 -3.62 10.67 11.62
CA TRP A 154 -3.95 10.66 10.20
C TRP A 154 -3.03 9.73 9.42
N VAL A 155 -1.73 9.74 9.72
CA VAL A 155 -0.79 8.83 9.05
C VAL A 155 0.07 8.13 10.08
N SER A 156 0.00 6.81 10.13
CA SER A 156 0.89 5.97 10.94
C SER A 156 1.81 5.15 10.05
N ILE A 157 3.09 5.48 10.10
CA ILE A 157 4.16 4.83 9.34
C ILE A 157 4.77 3.72 10.21
N TYR A 158 4.85 2.51 9.66
CA TYR A 158 5.51 1.34 10.23
C TYR A 158 6.47 0.75 9.20
N GLY A 159 7.24 -0.28 9.55
CA GLY A 159 8.12 -1.00 8.63
C GLY A 159 9.35 -0.19 8.22
N ALA A 160 9.79 -0.30 6.97
CA ALA A 160 11.02 0.35 6.49
C ALA A 160 10.89 1.02 5.10
N ARG A 161 11.69 2.05 4.84
CA ARG A 161 11.88 2.77 3.57
C ARG A 161 10.61 3.34 2.92
N ASN A 162 9.55 3.47 3.70
CA ASN A 162 8.31 4.09 3.25
C ASN A 162 8.44 5.61 3.02
N ARG A 163 7.59 6.13 2.14
CA ARG A 163 7.55 7.54 1.76
C ARG A 163 6.16 8.13 1.96
N VAL A 164 6.11 9.34 2.51
CA VAL A 164 4.92 10.21 2.49
C VAL A 164 5.32 11.49 1.78
N GLU A 165 4.76 11.75 0.61
CA GLU A 165 5.20 12.85 -0.23
C GLU A 165 4.10 13.59 -0.98
N ASN A 166 4.27 14.91 -1.17
CA ASN A 166 3.32 15.74 -1.91
C ASN A 166 1.88 15.68 -1.34
N CYS A 167 1.74 15.42 -0.04
CA CYS A 167 0.44 15.38 0.62
C CYS A 167 0.07 16.69 1.30
N LEU A 168 -1.23 16.90 1.47
CA LEU A 168 -1.82 18.03 2.19
C LEU A 168 -2.48 17.54 3.48
N PHE A 169 -2.16 18.14 4.62
CA PHE A 169 -2.78 17.82 5.91
C PHE A 169 -3.16 19.12 6.62
N SER A 170 -4.46 19.39 6.84
CA SER A 170 -4.88 20.64 7.50
C SER A 170 -6.16 20.52 8.31
N GLY A 171 -6.21 21.20 9.45
CA GLY A 171 -7.41 21.31 10.27
C GLY A 171 -7.60 20.20 11.31
N LYS A 172 -6.59 19.37 11.58
CA LYS A 172 -6.70 18.29 12.59
C LYS A 172 -7.18 18.86 13.93
N ARG A 173 -8.29 18.32 14.44
CA ARG A 173 -9.03 18.92 15.57
C ARG A 173 -9.06 18.03 16.81
N ASP A 174 -8.66 16.78 16.69
CA ASP A 174 -8.70 15.77 17.73
C ASP A 174 -7.30 15.42 18.28
N VAL A 175 -7.28 14.65 19.37
CA VAL A 175 -6.05 14.19 20.03
C VAL A 175 -5.29 13.22 19.12
N GLY A 176 -3.98 13.18 19.26
CA GLY A 176 -3.07 12.33 18.49
C GLY A 176 -2.34 13.12 17.42
N ALA A 177 -1.15 12.65 17.07
CA ALA A 177 -0.33 13.36 16.10
C ALA A 177 -0.93 13.29 14.70
N THR A 178 -0.67 14.30 13.86
CA THR A 178 -1.08 14.26 12.45
C THR A 178 -0.37 13.10 11.74
N LEU A 179 0.94 12.98 11.93
CA LEU A 179 1.74 11.88 11.41
C LEU A 179 2.60 11.28 12.53
N VAL A 180 2.61 9.95 12.64
CA VAL A 180 3.46 9.21 13.58
C VAL A 180 4.35 8.24 12.79
N VAL A 181 5.64 8.23 13.11
CA VAL A 181 6.55 7.14 12.76
C VAL A 181 6.67 6.22 13.96
N TRP A 182 6.29 4.97 13.79
CA TRP A 182 6.44 3.91 14.79
C TRP A 182 7.77 3.21 14.54
N VAL A 183 8.70 3.35 15.49
CA VAL A 183 10.02 2.74 15.42
C VAL A 183 9.89 1.24 15.67
N GLY A 184 10.50 0.43 14.79
CA GLY A 184 10.63 -1.01 14.97
C GLY A 184 12.07 -1.40 15.29
N ASP A 185 12.34 -2.70 15.28
CA ASP A 185 13.66 -3.26 15.64
C ASP A 185 14.78 -2.94 14.62
N VAL A 186 14.39 -2.55 13.40
CA VAL A 186 15.32 -2.18 12.32
C VAL A 186 15.17 -0.70 11.97
N PRO A 187 16.23 -0.03 11.50
CA PRO A 187 16.14 1.35 11.04
C PRO A 187 15.03 1.54 9.99
N GLY A 188 14.11 2.46 10.28
CA GLY A 188 12.96 2.69 9.42
C GLY A 188 13.31 3.37 8.09
N GLU A 189 14.32 4.24 8.01
CA GLU A 189 14.75 4.94 6.77
C GLU A 189 13.60 5.62 5.98
N HIS A 190 12.54 6.04 6.67
CA HIS A 190 11.39 6.67 6.05
C HIS A 190 11.72 8.07 5.53
N ARG A 191 11.02 8.50 4.47
CA ARG A 191 11.13 9.87 3.95
C ARG A 191 9.78 10.57 3.96
N ILE A 192 9.71 11.67 4.70
CA ILE A 192 8.54 12.55 4.74
C ILE A 192 8.98 13.85 4.05
N ARG A 193 8.54 14.08 2.81
CA ARG A 193 9.08 15.19 1.98
C ARG A 193 7.99 15.90 1.18
N ARG A 194 8.15 17.21 0.99
CA ARG A 194 7.24 18.03 0.15
C ARG A 194 5.76 17.91 0.55
N ASN A 195 5.48 17.68 1.83
CA ASN A 195 4.13 17.71 2.34
C ASN A 195 3.81 19.10 2.86
N TRP A 196 2.56 19.54 2.71
CA TRP A 196 2.06 20.75 3.35
C TRP A 196 1.28 20.36 4.61
N PHE A 197 1.84 20.71 5.76
CA PHE A 197 1.16 20.64 7.04
C PHE A 197 0.56 22.01 7.34
N GLY A 198 -0.72 22.16 7.01
CA GLY A 198 -1.50 23.38 7.21
C GLY A 198 -1.87 23.64 8.67
N PRO A 199 -2.68 24.68 8.91
CA PRO A 199 -3.07 25.08 10.25
C PRO A 199 -3.70 23.96 11.07
N ARG A 200 -3.28 23.84 12.33
CA ARG A 200 -3.91 23.01 13.37
C ARG A 200 -4.24 23.92 14.55
N LYS A 201 -5.53 24.03 14.90
CA LYS A 201 -5.95 24.85 16.05
C LYS A 201 -5.29 24.29 17.34
N PRO A 202 -4.93 25.14 18.31
CA PRO A 202 -4.39 24.67 19.58
C PRO A 202 -5.32 23.64 20.22
N LEU A 203 -4.77 22.46 20.52
CA LEU A 203 -5.53 21.39 21.15
C LEU A 203 -5.87 21.71 22.61
N GLY A 204 -5.00 22.48 23.30
CA GLY A 204 -5.16 22.84 24.70
C GLY A 204 -4.68 21.77 25.70
N LYS A 205 -4.13 20.64 25.22
CA LYS A 205 -3.52 19.58 26.03
C LYS A 205 -2.47 18.81 25.22
N ASN A 206 -1.78 17.86 25.87
CA ASN A 206 -0.85 16.95 25.20
C ASN A 206 -1.53 16.12 24.09
N GLY A 207 -0.76 15.67 23.10
CA GLY A 207 -1.26 14.92 21.94
C GLY A 207 -1.62 15.79 20.73
N GLY A 208 -1.11 17.03 20.68
CA GLY A 208 -1.33 18.01 19.62
C GLY A 208 -0.27 18.04 18.51
N GLU A 209 0.62 17.05 18.44
CA GLU A 209 1.83 17.09 17.62
C GLU A 209 1.51 17.02 16.12
N THR A 210 2.18 17.81 15.28
CA THR A 210 2.06 17.61 13.83
C THR A 210 2.79 16.34 13.40
N ILE A 211 4.05 16.18 13.80
CA ILE A 211 4.84 14.97 13.52
C ILE A 211 5.39 14.44 14.83
N ARG A 212 5.30 13.13 15.03
CA ARG A 212 5.99 12.40 16.10
C ARG A 212 6.82 11.27 15.51
N VAL A 213 8.07 11.14 15.95
CA VAL A 213 8.97 10.06 15.54
C VAL A 213 9.36 9.25 16.76
N GLY A 214 8.92 7.99 16.79
CA GLY A 214 9.09 7.11 17.93
C GLY A 214 8.13 7.37 19.08
N THR A 215 8.30 6.58 20.12
CA THR A 215 7.64 6.67 21.42
C THR A 215 8.69 6.54 22.52
N SER A 216 8.29 6.81 23.76
CA SER A 216 9.14 6.59 24.94
C SER A 216 9.33 5.12 25.30
N ASP A 217 8.41 4.27 24.83
CA ASP A 217 8.34 2.84 25.10
C ASP A 217 9.24 2.05 24.15
#